data_AF-A0A8W8I657-F1
#
_entry.id   AF-A0A8W8I657-F1
#
_cell.length_a   1.000
_cell.length_b   1.000
_cell.length_c   1.000
_cell.angle_alpha   90.00
_cell.angle_beta   90.00
_cell.angle_gamma   90.00
#
_symmetry.space_group_name_H-M   'P 1'
#
loop_
_entity.id
_entity.type
_entity.pdbx_description
1 polymer ?
#
loop_
_entity_poly.entity_id
_entity_poly.type
_entity_poly.pdbx_seq_one_letter_code
_entity_poly.pdbx_strand_id
1 'polypeptide(L)'
;MGKSTVLSVIIICSVFIVYLCSLSTRTSYTKYWQEWKRIENNHNKNDKDGSPPEHSRSSSTMGEEMAERKRILREFCENVTIGLYNFNFSQVKEKYYKDGKAGMSYCKVPKAGSSLWTQIFMTFRAYMYHKQVENKTKTIQKIFHRSRSRLHVSSPFLSSNAPSKNDTYLNIVMARDPYSRLFSAYVDKIFLLNKLRYPRQISENNEKSPVSCGYNVTFQEFVDYVISTAENGSKINRHWSPIYLLCRPCDVRYDVVAKIESFTKDMKYILNHSDVSDYVKDVLLDILQDKTNIDGLLDTYMRQWKTHKEKCPSIKDYLIKLWKALQFQGEISFDLSFPTAEFPSLQKTIPDIMNVTKDLQQCVTKNRLTGEKRRIQRRGVLVNAYSTIRNSTITQIQGLFKLDFLLFRYDLSPP
;
A
#
# COMPACT_ATOMS: atom_id res chain seq x y z
N MET A 1 20.91 -51.68 -22.29
CA MET A 1 19.67 -50.99 -22.75
C MET A 1 18.81 -50.48 -21.58
N GLY A 2 19.37 -49.91 -20.50
CA GLY A 2 18.59 -49.62 -19.27
C GLY A 2 18.47 -48.15 -18.82
N LYS A 3 19.18 -47.20 -19.44
CA LYS A 3 19.20 -45.78 -18.99
C LYS A 3 18.19 -44.88 -19.72
N SER A 4 17.81 -45.23 -20.95
CA SER A 4 16.89 -44.41 -21.76
C SER A 4 15.44 -44.54 -21.27
N THR A 5 15.01 -45.73 -20.85
CA THR A 5 13.63 -46.00 -20.39
C THR A 5 13.30 -45.29 -19.06
N VAL A 6 14.27 -45.19 -18.15
CA VAL A 6 14.08 -44.51 -16.85
C VAL A 6 13.92 -43.00 -17.02
N LEU A 7 14.67 -42.39 -17.95
CA LEU A 7 14.57 -40.95 -18.23
C LEU A 7 13.21 -40.60 -18.86
N SER A 8 12.71 -41.44 -19.77
CA SER A 8 11.39 -41.26 -20.40
C SER A 8 10.25 -41.36 -19.38
N VAL A 9 10.32 -42.29 -18.42
CA VAL A 9 9.31 -42.43 -17.36
C VAL A 9 9.30 -41.23 -16.41
N ILE A 10 10.46 -40.67 -16.06
CA ILE A 10 10.55 -39.47 -15.20
C ILE A 10 9.99 -38.23 -15.91
N ILE A 11 10.21 -38.08 -17.21
CA ILE A 11 9.66 -36.97 -18.00
C ILE A 11 8.14 -37.11 -18.12
N ILE A 12 7.63 -38.31 -18.39
CA ILE A 12 6.18 -38.55 -18.47
C ILE A 12 5.52 -38.28 -17.12
N CYS A 13 6.09 -38.75 -16.01
CA CYS A 13 5.57 -38.49 -14.66
C CYS A 13 5.59 -37.01 -14.30
N SER A 14 6.64 -36.26 -14.66
CA SER A 14 6.71 -34.82 -14.36
C SER A 14 5.71 -34.00 -15.20
N VAL A 15 5.51 -34.35 -16.47
CA VAL A 15 4.46 -33.75 -17.32
C VAL A 15 3.06 -34.09 -16.81
N PHE A 16 2.82 -35.32 -16.35
CA PHE A 16 1.54 -35.74 -15.78
C PHE A 16 1.25 -35.03 -14.45
N ILE A 17 2.25 -34.84 -13.60
CA ILE A 17 2.10 -34.08 -12.34
C ILE A 17 1.80 -32.61 -12.63
N VAL A 18 2.48 -31.98 -13.59
CA VAL A 18 2.18 -30.59 -14.01
C VAL A 18 0.78 -30.49 -14.59
N TYR A 19 0.36 -31.45 -15.41
CA TYR A 19 -0.98 -31.52 -15.99
C TYR A 19 -2.06 -31.71 -14.93
N LEU A 20 -1.88 -32.63 -13.98
CA LEU A 20 -2.78 -32.85 -12.84
C LEU A 20 -2.83 -31.63 -11.90
N CYS A 21 -1.70 -30.98 -11.64
CA CYS A 21 -1.67 -29.70 -10.92
C CYS A 21 -2.48 -28.63 -11.66
N SER A 22 -2.33 -28.51 -12.99
CA SER A 22 -3.07 -27.56 -13.82
C SER A 22 -4.58 -27.84 -13.88
N LEU A 23 -4.98 -29.12 -13.82
CA LEU A 23 -6.38 -29.53 -13.73
C LEU A 23 -6.97 -29.28 -12.34
N SER A 24 -6.19 -29.47 -11.26
CA SER A 24 -6.63 -29.19 -9.90
C SER A 24 -6.78 -27.68 -9.64
N THR A 25 -5.91 -26.85 -10.22
CA THR A 25 -6.05 -25.39 -10.15
C THR A 25 -7.26 -24.94 -10.98
N ARG A 26 -7.47 -25.49 -12.18
CA ARG A 26 -8.62 -25.16 -13.04
C ARG A 26 -9.97 -25.56 -12.42
N THR A 27 -10.04 -26.69 -11.71
CA THR A 27 -11.26 -27.17 -11.03
C THR A 27 -11.59 -26.38 -9.76
N SER A 28 -10.57 -25.99 -8.96
CA SER A 28 -10.75 -25.04 -7.85
C SER A 28 -11.24 -23.67 -8.33
N TYR A 29 -10.72 -23.18 -9.46
CA TYR A 29 -11.17 -21.92 -10.08
C TYR A 29 -12.61 -21.98 -10.61
N THR A 30 -13.08 -23.13 -11.12
CA THR A 30 -14.48 -23.27 -11.61
C THR A 30 -15.50 -23.29 -10.48
N LYS A 31 -15.19 -24.00 -9.38
CA LYS A 31 -16.02 -23.95 -8.16
C LYS A 31 -16.09 -22.53 -7.57
N TYR A 32 -14.98 -21.81 -7.60
CA TYR A 32 -14.90 -20.41 -7.17
C TYR A 32 -15.76 -19.46 -8.03
N TRP A 33 -15.80 -19.67 -9.34
CA TRP A 33 -16.64 -18.90 -10.27
C TRP A 33 -18.15 -19.15 -10.09
N GLN A 34 -18.53 -20.39 -9.76
CA GLN A 34 -19.93 -20.73 -9.47
C GLN A 34 -20.42 -20.10 -8.16
N GLU A 35 -19.58 -20.09 -7.12
CA GLU A 35 -19.90 -19.40 -5.85
C GLU A 35 -19.85 -17.87 -5.99
N TRP A 36 -18.99 -17.33 -6.88
CA TRP A 36 -18.99 -15.91 -7.25
C TRP A 36 -20.35 -15.49 -7.83
N LYS A 37 -20.90 -16.22 -8.82
CA LYS A 37 -22.25 -15.95 -9.32
C LYS A 37 -23.30 -16.06 -8.22
N ARG A 38 -23.14 -16.99 -7.27
CA ARG A 38 -24.09 -17.14 -6.14
C ARG A 38 -24.08 -15.93 -5.20
N ILE A 39 -22.89 -15.45 -4.82
CA ILE A 39 -22.72 -14.31 -3.92
C ILE A 39 -23.10 -12.99 -4.61
N GLU A 40 -22.68 -12.80 -5.86
CA GLU A 40 -23.08 -11.66 -6.68
C GLU A 40 -24.60 -11.61 -6.87
N ASN A 41 -25.24 -12.75 -7.15
CA ASN A 41 -26.70 -12.82 -7.26
C ASN A 41 -27.42 -12.57 -5.93
N ASN A 42 -26.83 -12.95 -4.79
CA ASN A 42 -27.39 -12.67 -3.47
C ASN A 42 -27.22 -11.19 -3.06
N HIS A 43 -26.06 -10.58 -3.35
CA HIS A 43 -25.86 -9.14 -3.14
C HIS A 43 -26.75 -8.31 -4.08
N ASN A 44 -26.81 -8.66 -5.36
CA ASN A 44 -27.69 -8.00 -6.33
C ASN A 44 -29.17 -8.27 -6.07
N LYS A 45 -29.55 -9.36 -5.38
CA LYS A 45 -30.94 -9.55 -4.91
C LYS A 45 -31.29 -8.60 -3.79
N ASN A 46 -30.36 -8.35 -2.87
CA ASN A 46 -30.57 -7.39 -1.77
C ASN A 46 -30.53 -5.92 -2.26
N ASP A 47 -29.86 -5.64 -3.38
CA ASP A 47 -29.90 -4.32 -4.06
C ASP A 47 -31.09 -4.17 -5.04
N LYS A 48 -31.88 -5.23 -5.30
CA LYS A 48 -33.00 -5.21 -6.26
C LYS A 48 -34.39 -4.99 -5.65
N ASP A 49 -34.50 -4.93 -4.32
CA ASP A 49 -35.75 -4.57 -3.63
C ASP A 49 -35.77 -3.10 -3.16
N GLY A 50 -34.91 -2.28 -3.75
CA GLY A 50 -34.93 -0.84 -3.62
C GLY A 50 -34.36 -0.23 -4.89
N SER A 51 -35.23 0.13 -5.83
CA SER A 51 -34.91 1.23 -6.75
C SER A 51 -34.28 2.35 -5.92
N PRO A 52 -33.09 2.88 -6.28
CA PRO A 52 -32.55 4.02 -5.57
C PRO A 52 -33.66 5.10 -5.62
N PRO A 53 -34.17 5.59 -4.48
CA PRO A 53 -34.86 6.86 -4.53
C PRO A 53 -33.88 7.81 -5.23
N GLU A 54 -34.36 8.68 -6.10
CA GLU A 54 -33.66 9.92 -6.40
C GLU A 54 -33.54 10.72 -5.09
N HIS A 55 -32.65 10.26 -4.20
CA HIS A 55 -32.27 10.97 -3.03
C HIS A 55 -31.32 12.05 -3.52
N SER A 56 -31.87 13.26 -3.59
CA SER A 56 -31.16 14.49 -3.25
C SER A 56 -29.97 14.14 -2.36
N ARG A 57 -28.74 14.41 -2.82
CA ARG A 57 -27.52 14.23 -2.01
C ARG A 57 -27.63 15.06 -0.73
N SER A 58 -28.29 14.50 0.28
CA SER A 58 -28.10 14.90 1.66
C SER A 58 -26.64 14.60 1.97
N SER A 59 -25.90 15.63 2.35
CA SER A 59 -24.51 15.47 2.78
C SER A 59 -24.49 14.69 4.09
N SER A 60 -24.45 13.36 4.02
CA SER A 60 -24.33 12.49 5.19
C SER A 60 -23.16 12.93 6.08
N THR A 61 -23.35 12.90 7.39
CA THR A 61 -22.30 13.27 8.34
C THR A 61 -21.16 12.25 8.31
N MET A 62 -19.95 12.65 8.69
CA MET A 62 -18.82 11.71 8.78
C MET A 62 -19.09 10.58 9.81
N GLY A 63 -19.93 10.85 10.82
CA GLY A 63 -20.36 9.85 11.79
C GLY A 63 -21.23 8.76 11.16
N GLU A 64 -22.20 9.14 10.33
CA GLU A 64 -23.03 8.21 9.56
C GLU A 64 -22.19 7.35 8.62
N GLU A 65 -21.26 7.97 7.88
CA GLU A 65 -20.37 7.25 6.97
C GLU A 65 -19.47 6.24 7.73
N MET A 66 -18.94 6.61 8.90
CA MET A 66 -18.12 5.70 9.69
C MET A 66 -18.94 4.56 10.32
N ALA A 67 -20.14 4.87 10.82
CA ALA A 67 -21.06 3.87 11.35
C ALA A 67 -21.44 2.84 10.27
N GLU A 68 -21.71 3.30 9.05
CA GLU A 68 -22.05 2.44 7.93
C GLU A 68 -20.88 1.53 7.53
N ARG A 69 -19.66 2.08 7.38
CA ARG A 69 -18.47 1.26 7.08
C ARG A 69 -18.22 0.20 8.15
N LYS A 70 -18.44 0.53 9.43
CA LYS A 70 -18.32 -0.40 10.56
C LYS A 70 -19.39 -1.50 10.52
N ARG A 71 -20.64 -1.13 10.22
CA ARG A 71 -21.78 -2.06 10.09
C ARG A 71 -21.52 -3.08 8.98
N ILE A 72 -21.18 -2.62 7.78
CA ILE A 72 -20.89 -3.47 6.62
C ILE A 72 -19.79 -4.49 6.92
N LEU A 73 -18.68 -4.04 7.52
CA LEU A 73 -17.57 -4.94 7.85
C LEU A 73 -18.02 -6.05 8.82
N ARG A 74 -18.83 -5.72 9.82
CA ARG A 74 -19.34 -6.69 10.81
C ARG A 74 -20.31 -7.68 10.19
N GLU A 75 -21.30 -7.17 9.44
CA GLU A 75 -22.29 -8.02 8.76
C GLU A 75 -21.64 -9.00 7.79
N PHE A 76 -20.60 -8.56 7.06
CA PHE A 76 -19.85 -9.45 6.20
C PHE A 76 -19.17 -10.58 7.00
N CYS A 77 -18.52 -10.23 8.12
CA CYS A 77 -17.82 -11.21 8.96
C CYS A 77 -18.78 -12.18 9.68
N GLU A 78 -20.01 -11.78 9.97
CA GLU A 78 -21.04 -12.63 10.58
C GLU A 78 -21.64 -13.63 9.59
N ASN A 79 -21.79 -13.22 8.32
CA ASN A 79 -22.49 -14.01 7.29
C ASN A 79 -21.59 -14.91 6.44
N VAL A 80 -20.27 -14.85 6.61
CA VAL A 80 -19.31 -15.57 5.76
C VAL A 80 -18.59 -16.65 6.55
N THR A 81 -18.64 -17.89 6.05
CA THR A 81 -17.76 -18.97 6.54
C THR A 81 -16.34 -18.72 6.04
N ILE A 82 -15.52 -18.06 6.85
CA ILE A 82 -14.14 -17.64 6.51
C ILE A 82 -13.26 -18.81 6.07
N GLY A 83 -13.53 -20.04 6.55
CA GLY A 83 -12.81 -21.25 6.15
C GLY A 83 -12.87 -21.56 4.64
N LEU A 84 -13.88 -21.05 3.92
CA LEU A 84 -13.98 -21.15 2.45
C LEU A 84 -12.95 -20.26 1.71
N TYR A 85 -12.31 -19.33 2.43
CA TYR A 85 -11.31 -18.40 1.94
C TYR A 85 -9.96 -18.62 2.61
N ASN A 86 -9.70 -19.81 3.14
CA ASN A 86 -8.37 -20.20 3.62
C ASN A 86 -7.40 -20.25 2.44
N PHE A 87 -6.63 -19.18 2.27
CA PHE A 87 -5.54 -19.21 1.31
C PHE A 87 -4.40 -20.08 1.84
N ASN A 88 -3.76 -20.81 0.93
CA ASN A 88 -2.71 -21.77 1.26
C ASN A 88 -1.31 -21.13 1.44
N PHE A 89 -1.23 -19.80 1.62
CA PHE A 89 0.04 -19.10 1.81
C PHE A 89 0.34 -18.79 3.27
N SER A 90 1.63 -18.74 3.62
CA SER A 90 2.05 -18.46 5.00
C SER A 90 1.62 -17.07 5.50
N GLN A 91 1.08 -17.02 6.72
CA GLN A 91 0.52 -15.80 7.31
C GLN A 91 1.58 -14.68 7.43
N VAL A 92 1.20 -13.49 7.01
CA VAL A 92 2.00 -12.29 7.23
C VAL A 92 1.91 -11.89 8.69
N LYS A 93 3.06 -11.72 9.37
CA LYS A 93 3.06 -11.29 10.77
C LYS A 93 2.39 -9.93 10.90
N GLU A 94 1.30 -9.92 11.66
CA GLU A 94 0.56 -8.74 12.09
C GLU A 94 1.48 -7.71 12.74
N LYS A 95 1.12 -6.43 12.55
CA LYS A 95 1.77 -5.33 13.27
C LYS A 95 0.71 -4.32 13.65
N TYR A 96 0.47 -4.21 14.94
CA TYR A 96 -0.36 -3.16 15.51
C TYR A 96 0.51 -2.10 16.17
N TYR A 97 0.01 -0.87 16.18
CA TYR A 97 0.44 0.16 17.12
C TYR A 97 -0.65 0.30 18.16
N LYS A 98 -0.27 0.31 19.44
CA LYS A 98 -1.16 0.50 20.58
C LYS A 98 -0.58 1.60 21.46
N ASP A 99 -1.41 2.56 21.85
CA ASP A 99 -1.04 3.61 22.78
C ASP A 99 -2.10 3.71 23.88
N GLY A 100 -1.68 3.45 25.12
CA GLY A 100 -2.54 3.40 26.29
C GLY A 100 -3.12 4.77 26.67
N LYS A 101 -2.34 5.84 26.49
CA LYS A 101 -2.74 7.21 26.87
C LYS A 101 -3.61 7.86 25.81
N ALA A 102 -3.37 7.54 24.54
CA ALA A 102 -4.24 7.99 23.46
C ALA A 102 -5.55 7.19 23.38
N GLY A 103 -5.65 6.04 24.06
CA GLY A 103 -6.81 5.17 24.00
C GLY A 103 -7.00 4.53 22.61
N MET A 104 -5.92 4.30 21.86
CA MET A 104 -6.00 3.95 20.43
C MET A 104 -5.17 2.73 20.06
N SER A 105 -5.69 1.96 19.10
CA SER A 105 -4.90 0.98 18.36
C SER A 105 -5.05 1.13 16.85
N TYR A 106 -4.00 0.79 16.11
CA TYR A 106 -3.95 0.89 14.65
C TYR A 106 -3.30 -0.34 14.03
N CYS A 107 -4.00 -0.97 13.09
CA CYS A 107 -3.38 -2.01 12.26
C CYS A 107 -2.50 -1.40 11.16
N LYS A 108 -1.21 -1.74 11.17
CA LYS A 108 -0.24 -1.17 10.23
C LYS A 108 -0.35 -1.82 8.84
N VAL A 109 -1.09 -1.15 7.96
CA VAL A 109 -1.23 -1.49 6.53
C VAL A 109 -0.24 -0.68 5.68
N PRO A 110 0.83 -1.30 5.12
CA PRO A 110 1.73 -0.61 4.22
C PRO A 110 0.98 -0.08 2.99
N LYS A 111 1.43 1.07 2.50
CA LYS A 111 0.87 1.75 1.32
C LYS A 111 -0.56 2.26 1.51
N ALA A 112 -1.10 2.18 2.73
CA ALA A 112 -2.30 2.86 3.18
C ALA A 112 -1.97 3.83 4.34
N GLY A 113 -1.08 4.80 4.10
CA GLY A 113 -0.76 5.84 5.10
C GLY A 113 0.11 5.40 6.28
N SER A 114 0.64 4.18 6.30
CA SER A 114 1.38 3.64 7.46
C SER A 114 2.55 4.48 7.98
N SER A 115 3.25 5.23 7.13
CA SER A 115 4.36 6.10 7.56
C SER A 115 3.85 7.29 8.37
N LEU A 116 2.71 7.86 7.96
CA LEU A 116 2.05 8.96 8.64
C LEU A 116 1.46 8.49 9.98
N TRP A 117 0.80 7.33 9.99
CA TRP A 117 0.38 6.69 11.25
C TRP A 117 1.55 6.44 12.19
N THR A 118 2.73 6.06 11.67
CA THR A 118 3.94 5.93 12.50
C THR A 118 4.33 7.27 13.13
N GLN A 119 4.26 8.38 12.38
CA GLN A 119 4.55 9.73 12.88
C GLN A 119 3.54 10.18 13.94
N ILE A 120 2.24 9.96 13.72
CA ILE A 120 1.17 10.26 14.68
C ILE A 120 1.41 9.55 16.01
N PHE A 121 1.66 8.24 15.95
CA PHE A 121 1.95 7.43 17.13
C PHE A 121 3.26 7.85 17.82
N MET A 122 4.28 8.29 17.07
CA MET A 122 5.47 8.90 17.65
C MET A 122 5.19 10.25 18.34
N THR A 123 4.25 11.05 17.82
CA THR A 123 3.80 12.28 18.45
C THR A 123 3.12 11.99 19.78
N PHE A 124 2.24 10.99 19.85
CA PHE A 124 1.61 10.57 21.12
C PHE A 124 2.66 10.20 22.15
N ARG A 125 3.66 9.40 21.77
CA ARG A 125 4.79 9.07 22.66
C ARG A 125 5.53 10.30 23.14
N ALA A 126 5.86 11.22 22.24
CA ALA A 126 6.61 12.43 22.58
C ALA A 126 5.83 13.33 23.57
N TYR A 127 4.51 13.43 23.44
CA TYR A 127 3.70 14.38 24.21
C TYR A 127 3.09 13.81 25.47
N MET A 128 2.59 12.59 25.39
CA MET A 128 1.81 12.00 26.48
C MET A 128 2.71 11.33 27.51
N TYR A 129 3.93 10.95 27.15
CA TYR A 129 4.83 10.21 28.04
C TYR A 129 6.01 11.04 28.57
N HIS A 130 6.38 12.15 27.92
CA HIS A 130 7.47 13.01 28.40
C HIS A 130 6.92 14.30 29.04
N LYS A 131 7.15 14.46 30.36
CA LYS A 131 6.62 15.59 31.16
C LYS A 131 7.22 16.96 30.79
N GLN A 132 8.36 17.01 30.10
CA GLN A 132 9.07 18.25 29.75
C GLN A 132 9.50 18.26 28.29
N VAL A 133 8.57 18.59 27.39
CA VAL A 133 8.91 18.92 26.00
C VAL A 133 9.02 20.45 25.91
N GLU A 134 10.24 20.99 26.02
CA GLU A 134 10.53 22.44 26.01
C GLU A 134 9.96 23.15 24.78
N ASN A 135 10.12 22.54 23.59
CA ASN A 135 9.54 23.04 22.34
C ASN A 135 8.77 21.94 21.62
N LYS A 136 7.48 21.93 21.92
CA LYS A 136 6.44 21.03 21.42
C LYS A 136 6.39 21.05 19.87
N THR A 137 6.14 22.20 19.26
CA THR A 137 6.04 22.35 17.80
C THR A 137 7.30 21.87 17.07
N LYS A 138 8.50 22.26 17.54
CA LYS A 138 9.78 21.81 16.96
C LYS A 138 9.98 20.30 17.07
N THR A 139 9.48 19.67 18.13
CA THR A 139 9.55 18.22 18.31
C THR A 139 8.67 17.50 17.28
N ILE A 140 7.45 17.98 17.05
CA ILE A 140 6.57 17.38 16.03
C ILE A 140 7.15 17.60 14.64
N GLN A 141 7.60 18.82 14.31
CA GLN A 141 8.29 19.09 13.05
C GLN A 141 9.44 18.11 12.86
N LYS A 142 10.30 17.89 13.86
CA LYS A 142 11.38 16.88 13.78
C LYS A 142 10.86 15.47 13.49
N ILE A 143 9.75 15.03 14.08
CA ILE A 143 9.14 13.72 13.81
C ILE A 143 8.66 13.63 12.36
N PHE A 144 7.98 14.67 11.88
CA PHE A 144 7.41 14.69 10.53
C PHE A 144 8.48 14.87 9.44
N HIS A 145 9.63 15.47 9.78
CA HIS A 145 10.82 15.59 8.93
C HIS A 145 11.74 14.35 8.95
N ARG A 146 11.48 13.34 9.78
CA ARG A 146 12.26 12.09 9.76
C ARG A 146 12.07 11.36 8.44
N SER A 147 13.18 10.87 7.89
CA SER A 147 13.16 10.02 6.71
C SER A 147 12.43 8.70 6.98
N ARG A 148 11.77 8.17 5.96
CA ARG A 148 10.92 6.97 6.07
C ARG A 148 11.71 5.74 6.50
N SER A 149 12.98 5.65 6.13
CA SER A 149 13.89 4.59 6.58
C SER A 149 14.02 4.59 8.11
N ARG A 150 14.26 5.75 8.73
CA ARG A 150 14.34 5.91 10.19
C ARG A 150 12.99 5.65 10.87
N LEU A 151 11.88 6.10 10.27
CA LEU A 151 10.53 5.85 10.79
C LEU A 151 10.17 4.36 10.83
N HIS A 152 10.61 3.58 9.85
CA HIS A 152 10.26 2.15 9.80
C HIS A 152 11.18 1.25 10.64
N VAL A 153 12.35 1.76 11.05
CA VAL A 153 13.21 1.13 12.06
C VAL A 153 12.77 1.52 13.47
N SER A 154 12.20 2.71 13.67
CA SER A 154 11.59 3.04 14.96
C SER A 154 10.44 2.08 15.26
N SER A 155 10.54 1.40 16.40
CA SER A 155 9.41 0.72 17.03
C SER A 155 8.87 1.65 18.10
N PRO A 156 7.99 2.61 17.75
CA PRO A 156 7.50 3.57 18.74
C PRO A 156 6.80 2.85 19.91
N PHE A 157 6.31 1.61 19.70
CA PHE A 157 5.63 0.80 20.70
C PHE A 157 6.05 -0.67 20.69
N LEU A 158 5.85 -1.32 21.84
CA LEU A 158 6.34 -2.66 22.21
C LEU A 158 5.41 -3.81 21.77
N SER A 159 4.11 -3.57 21.59
CA SER A 159 3.15 -4.63 21.26
C SER A 159 2.86 -4.70 19.77
N SER A 160 3.28 -5.79 19.13
CA SER A 160 2.91 -6.12 17.74
C SER A 160 1.58 -6.85 17.62
N ASN A 161 0.96 -7.22 18.74
CA ASN A 161 -0.18 -8.13 18.78
C ASN A 161 -1.50 -7.39 18.52
N ALA A 162 -2.49 -8.09 17.97
CA ALA A 162 -3.83 -7.56 17.80
C ALA A 162 -4.45 -7.09 19.14
N PRO A 163 -5.37 -6.11 19.12
CA PRO A 163 -6.18 -5.79 20.29
C PRO A 163 -7.02 -6.99 20.73
N SER A 164 -7.10 -7.22 22.04
CA SER A 164 -7.94 -8.25 22.62
C SER A 164 -9.40 -7.78 22.67
N LYS A 165 -10.36 -8.71 22.85
CA LYS A 165 -11.78 -8.35 23.02
C LYS A 165 -12.04 -7.45 24.23
N ASN A 166 -11.15 -7.48 25.23
CA ASN A 166 -11.27 -6.71 26.46
C ASN A 166 -10.51 -5.37 26.40
N ASP A 167 -9.77 -5.10 25.31
CA ASP A 167 -9.06 -3.83 25.15
C ASP A 167 -10.11 -2.72 24.91
N THR A 168 -10.04 -1.63 25.68
CA THR A 168 -10.95 -0.47 25.56
C THR A 168 -10.47 0.56 24.53
N TYR A 169 -9.59 0.16 23.62
CA TYR A 169 -9.03 1.06 22.61
C TYR A 169 -10.01 1.35 21.47
N LEU A 170 -9.95 2.57 20.95
CA LEU A 170 -10.46 2.89 19.62
C LEU A 170 -9.62 2.14 18.58
N ASN A 171 -10.12 1.01 18.09
CA ASN A 171 -9.40 0.14 17.17
C ASN A 171 -9.59 0.56 15.71
N ILE A 172 -8.49 0.88 15.03
CA ILE A 172 -8.51 1.48 13.70
C ILE A 172 -7.87 0.55 12.66
N VAL A 173 -8.57 0.37 11.54
CA VAL A 173 -8.00 -0.16 10.30
C VAL A 173 -8.00 0.91 9.22
N MET A 174 -6.88 1.03 8.50
CA MET A 174 -6.74 1.96 7.38
C MET A 174 -6.71 1.19 6.07
N ALA A 175 -7.80 1.29 5.33
CA ALA A 175 -7.99 0.68 4.03
C ALA A 175 -7.51 1.60 2.89
N ARG A 176 -7.25 0.97 1.75
CA ARG A 176 -6.97 1.63 0.48
C ARG A 176 -7.42 0.70 -0.63
N ASP A 177 -7.96 1.28 -1.70
CA ASP A 177 -8.34 0.53 -2.90
C ASP A 177 -7.20 -0.42 -3.33
N PRO A 178 -7.47 -1.74 -3.50
CA PRO A 178 -6.44 -2.73 -3.83
C PRO A 178 -5.61 -2.36 -5.05
N TYR A 179 -6.24 -1.83 -6.11
CA TYR A 179 -5.54 -1.45 -7.34
C TYR A 179 -4.55 -0.30 -7.10
N SER A 180 -5.03 0.75 -6.44
CA SER A 180 -4.24 1.90 -6.01
C SER A 180 -3.10 1.52 -5.07
N ARG A 181 -3.34 0.53 -4.21
CA ARG A 181 -2.35 0.05 -3.23
C ARG A 181 -1.24 -0.74 -3.90
N LEU A 182 -1.56 -1.65 -4.83
CA LEU A 182 -0.60 -2.40 -5.65
C LEU A 182 0.28 -1.46 -6.48
N PHE A 183 -0.32 -0.50 -7.19
CA PHE A 183 0.44 0.47 -7.99
C PHE A 183 1.37 1.33 -7.11
N SER A 184 0.89 1.75 -5.93
CA SER A 184 1.74 2.46 -4.97
C SER A 184 2.90 1.62 -4.45
N ALA A 185 2.70 0.31 -4.27
CA ALA A 185 3.75 -0.62 -3.88
C ALA A 185 4.79 -0.79 -4.99
N TYR A 186 4.34 -0.94 -6.24
CA TYR A 186 5.22 -0.98 -7.41
C TYR A 186 6.11 0.26 -7.51
N VAL A 187 5.52 1.46 -7.53
CA VAL A 187 6.28 2.71 -7.69
C VAL A 187 7.33 2.86 -6.60
N ASP A 188 6.98 2.59 -5.34
CA ASP A 188 7.88 2.75 -4.20
C ASP A 188 8.93 1.64 -4.10
N LYS A 189 8.53 0.36 -4.23
CA LYS A 189 9.41 -0.78 -3.89
C LYS A 189 10.17 -1.36 -5.07
N ILE A 190 9.60 -1.27 -6.26
CA ILE A 190 10.12 -1.86 -7.48
C ILE A 190 10.71 -0.78 -8.37
N PHE A 191 9.89 0.17 -8.84
CA PHE A 191 10.31 1.19 -9.79
C PHE A 191 11.43 2.09 -9.23
N LEU A 192 11.31 2.53 -7.97
CA LEU A 192 12.33 3.31 -7.25
C LEU A 192 13.36 2.46 -6.50
N LEU A 193 13.39 1.14 -6.70
CA LEU A 193 14.44 0.26 -6.19
C LEU A 193 14.64 0.27 -4.66
N ASN A 194 13.63 0.69 -3.89
CA ASN A 194 13.66 0.75 -2.42
C ASN A 194 13.83 -0.64 -1.76
N LYS A 195 13.54 -1.72 -2.50
CA LYS A 195 13.73 -3.10 -2.05
C LYS A 195 14.36 -3.98 -3.14
N LEU A 196 15.61 -3.70 -3.50
CA LEU A 196 16.37 -4.34 -4.59
C LEU A 196 16.22 -5.85 -4.77
N ARG A 197 16.03 -6.60 -3.69
CA ARG A 197 15.80 -8.05 -3.77
C ARG A 197 14.68 -8.41 -4.74
N TYR A 198 13.55 -7.69 -4.70
CA TYR A 198 12.37 -8.01 -5.50
C TYR A 198 12.50 -7.66 -6.98
N PRO A 199 12.86 -6.43 -7.39
CA PRO A 199 13.06 -6.15 -8.81
C PRO A 199 14.13 -7.05 -9.42
N ARG A 200 15.23 -7.32 -8.70
CA ARG A 200 16.24 -8.29 -9.16
C ARG A 200 15.64 -9.68 -9.40
N GLN A 201 14.93 -10.23 -8.42
CA GLN A 201 14.29 -11.54 -8.54
C GLN A 201 13.27 -11.57 -9.69
N ILE A 202 12.50 -10.50 -9.89
CA ILE A 202 11.56 -10.39 -11.01
C ILE A 202 12.31 -10.38 -12.34
N SER A 203 13.41 -9.63 -12.46
CA SER A 203 14.23 -9.65 -13.68
C SER A 203 14.89 -10.99 -13.94
N GLU A 204 15.36 -11.70 -12.90
CA GLU A 204 15.87 -13.08 -13.01
C GLU A 204 14.80 -14.02 -13.57
N ASN A 205 13.59 -14.00 -12.99
CA ASN A 205 12.49 -14.85 -13.42
C ASN A 205 12.00 -14.56 -14.85
N ASN A 206 12.23 -13.35 -15.35
CA ASN A 206 11.84 -12.93 -16.71
C ASN A 206 13.04 -12.88 -17.67
N GLU A 207 14.19 -13.43 -17.28
CA GLU A 207 15.41 -13.49 -18.10
C GLU A 207 15.86 -12.11 -18.64
N LYS A 208 15.60 -11.04 -17.87
CA LYS A 208 15.89 -9.65 -18.27
C LYS A 208 17.31 -9.21 -17.89
N SER A 209 17.99 -8.54 -18.83
CA SER A 209 19.27 -7.88 -18.59
C SER A 209 19.14 -6.34 -18.53
N PRO A 210 19.88 -5.63 -17.65
CA PRO A 210 20.75 -6.17 -16.60
C PRO A 210 19.95 -6.62 -15.37
N VAL A 211 20.25 -7.84 -14.92
CA VAL A 211 19.63 -8.45 -13.72
C VAL A 211 19.98 -7.72 -12.43
N SER A 212 21.19 -7.13 -12.35
CA SER A 212 21.87 -6.72 -11.11
C SER A 212 21.01 -5.94 -10.10
N CYS A 213 20.01 -5.20 -10.58
CA CYS A 213 19.04 -4.50 -9.73
C CYS A 213 17.58 -4.58 -10.19
N GLY A 214 17.32 -5.20 -11.33
CA GLY A 214 16.00 -5.17 -11.98
C GLY A 214 15.49 -3.77 -12.30
N TYR A 215 16.32 -2.94 -12.94
CA TYR A 215 15.94 -1.58 -13.33
C TYR A 215 14.72 -1.61 -14.27
N ASN A 216 14.59 -2.56 -15.19
CA ASN A 216 13.53 -2.55 -16.21
C ASN A 216 12.31 -3.44 -15.88
N VAL A 217 12.02 -3.64 -14.59
CA VAL A 217 10.80 -4.33 -14.17
C VAL A 217 9.58 -3.44 -14.41
N THR A 218 8.62 -3.96 -15.15
CA THR A 218 7.35 -3.31 -15.48
C THR A 218 6.28 -3.55 -14.42
N PHE A 219 5.17 -2.83 -14.51
CA PHE A 219 4.05 -3.02 -13.59
C PHE A 219 3.39 -4.39 -13.77
N GLN A 220 3.21 -4.85 -15.02
CA GLN A 220 2.70 -6.19 -15.35
C GLN A 220 3.52 -7.29 -14.69
N GLU A 221 4.85 -7.28 -14.87
CA GLU A 221 5.73 -8.31 -14.28
C GLU A 221 5.70 -8.29 -12.75
N PHE A 222 5.58 -7.11 -12.14
CA PHE A 222 5.42 -7.01 -10.70
C PHE A 222 4.11 -7.68 -10.25
N VAL A 223 2.99 -7.41 -10.92
CA VAL A 223 1.71 -7.98 -10.53
C VAL A 223 1.69 -9.50 -10.75
N ASP A 224 2.24 -9.98 -11.86
CA ASP A 224 2.41 -11.42 -12.12
C ASP A 224 3.30 -12.08 -11.06
N TYR A 225 4.35 -11.40 -10.61
CA TYR A 225 5.17 -11.85 -9.49
C TYR A 225 4.37 -11.95 -8.18
N VAL A 226 3.50 -10.98 -7.88
CA VAL A 226 2.63 -11.02 -6.69
C VAL A 226 1.69 -12.22 -6.74
N ILE A 227 1.03 -12.43 -7.89
CA ILE A 227 0.08 -13.52 -8.10
C ILE A 227 0.78 -14.87 -8.00
N SER A 228 1.88 -15.06 -8.74
CA SER A 228 2.63 -16.32 -8.71
C SER A 228 3.14 -16.65 -7.31
N THR A 229 3.62 -15.65 -6.54
CA THR A 229 4.01 -15.81 -5.12
C THR A 229 2.83 -16.23 -4.23
N ALA A 230 1.61 -15.85 -4.57
CA ALA A 230 0.42 -16.28 -3.84
C ALA A 230 0.02 -17.72 -4.20
N GLU A 231 0.00 -18.03 -5.50
CA GLU A 231 -0.41 -19.33 -6.05
C GLU A 231 0.52 -20.46 -5.59
N ASN A 232 1.82 -20.20 -5.47
CA ASN A 232 2.80 -21.18 -5.00
C ASN A 232 2.90 -21.29 -3.46
N GLY A 233 1.96 -20.71 -2.71
CA GLY A 233 1.89 -20.81 -1.24
C GLY A 233 2.99 -20.02 -0.50
N SER A 234 3.80 -19.25 -1.22
CA SER A 234 4.90 -18.48 -0.63
C SER A 234 4.39 -17.33 0.22
N LYS A 235 5.22 -16.88 1.17
CA LYS A 235 4.90 -15.71 1.99
C LYS A 235 4.81 -14.45 1.14
N ILE A 236 3.59 -13.93 0.95
CA ILE A 236 3.39 -12.65 0.27
C ILE A 236 4.01 -11.52 1.11
N ASN A 237 4.73 -10.61 0.47
CA ASN A 237 5.30 -9.47 1.17
C ASN A 237 4.18 -8.53 1.64
N ARG A 238 4.26 -8.07 2.89
CA ARG A 238 3.29 -7.14 3.49
C ARG A 238 2.99 -5.87 2.68
N HIS A 239 3.88 -5.42 1.79
CA HIS A 239 3.67 -4.20 1.00
C HIS A 239 2.62 -4.36 -0.10
N TRP A 240 2.36 -5.59 -0.53
CA TRP A 240 1.35 -5.97 -1.52
C TRP A 240 0.53 -7.19 -1.10
N SER A 241 0.57 -7.55 0.18
CA SER A 241 -0.34 -8.52 0.78
C SER A 241 -1.72 -7.91 0.93
N PRO A 242 -2.82 -8.63 0.66
CA PRO A 242 -4.17 -8.22 1.05
C PRO A 242 -4.25 -7.70 2.50
N ILE A 243 -5.07 -6.68 2.73
CA ILE A 243 -5.30 -6.06 4.04
C ILE A 243 -5.94 -7.06 5.00
N TYR A 244 -6.84 -7.91 4.50
CA TYR A 244 -7.48 -8.95 5.30
C TYR A 244 -6.44 -9.83 6.02
N LEU A 245 -5.30 -10.13 5.38
CA LEU A 245 -4.20 -10.90 5.96
C LEU A 245 -3.36 -10.14 6.98
N LEU A 246 -3.28 -8.82 6.81
CA LEU A 246 -2.47 -7.97 7.66
C LEU A 246 -3.18 -7.64 8.97
N CYS A 247 -4.51 -7.62 8.94
CA CYS A 247 -5.36 -7.01 9.97
C CYS A 247 -6.48 -7.90 10.49
N ARG A 248 -6.78 -9.03 9.82
CA ARG A 248 -7.82 -10.00 10.21
C ARG A 248 -9.11 -9.32 10.72
N PRO A 249 -9.80 -8.54 9.87
CA PRO A 249 -10.95 -7.73 10.28
C PRO A 249 -12.15 -8.50 10.84
N CYS A 250 -12.21 -9.81 10.62
CA CYS A 250 -13.22 -10.66 11.25
C CYS A 250 -12.80 -11.23 12.62
N ASP A 251 -11.50 -11.28 12.91
CA ASP A 251 -10.98 -11.71 14.21
C ASP A 251 -10.82 -10.52 15.18
N VAL A 252 -10.65 -9.32 14.62
CA VAL A 252 -10.37 -8.09 15.35
C VAL A 252 -11.56 -7.14 15.24
N ARG A 253 -12.12 -6.75 16.39
CA ARG A 253 -13.19 -5.76 16.47
C ARG A 253 -12.63 -4.35 16.17
N TYR A 254 -12.84 -3.89 14.94
CA TYR A 254 -12.56 -2.51 14.56
C TYR A 254 -13.72 -1.57 14.91
N ASP A 255 -13.36 -0.40 15.42
CA ASP A 255 -14.30 0.69 15.72
C ASP A 255 -14.29 1.76 14.63
N VAL A 256 -13.19 1.86 13.88
CA VAL A 256 -13.03 2.78 12.76
C VAL A 256 -12.47 2.04 11.55
N VAL A 257 -13.18 2.17 10.42
CA VAL A 257 -12.74 1.73 9.09
C VAL A 257 -12.41 2.97 8.26
N ALA A 258 -11.15 3.39 8.31
CA ALA A 258 -10.68 4.58 7.61
C ALA A 258 -10.19 4.24 6.19
N LYS A 259 -10.29 5.18 5.25
CA LYS A 259 -9.92 5.02 3.84
C LYS A 259 -8.95 6.11 3.40
N ILE A 260 -7.95 5.75 2.59
CA ILE A 260 -6.95 6.71 2.10
C ILE A 260 -7.59 7.76 1.20
N GLU A 261 -8.65 7.36 0.50
CA GLU A 261 -9.42 8.19 -0.40
C GLU A 261 -10.13 9.34 0.34
N SER A 262 -10.54 9.11 1.60
CA SER A 262 -11.18 10.12 2.48
C SER A 262 -10.30 10.54 3.66
N PHE A 263 -8.98 10.33 3.56
CA PHE A 263 -8.02 10.40 4.67
C PHE A 263 -8.18 11.61 5.60
N THR A 264 -8.26 12.84 5.06
CA THR A 264 -8.37 14.05 5.88
C THR A 264 -9.64 14.06 6.74
N LYS A 265 -10.78 13.64 6.19
CA LYS A 265 -12.05 13.59 6.92
C LYS A 265 -12.01 12.50 7.99
N ASP A 266 -11.52 11.32 7.63
CA ASP A 266 -11.40 10.17 8.52
C ASP A 266 -10.44 10.46 9.69
N MET A 267 -9.31 11.13 9.42
CA MET A 267 -8.38 11.53 10.47
C MET A 267 -8.99 12.51 11.45
N LYS A 268 -9.76 13.50 10.97
CA LYS A 268 -10.47 14.44 11.85
C LYS A 268 -11.48 13.71 12.73
N TYR A 269 -12.24 12.77 12.16
CA TYR A 269 -13.15 11.92 12.92
C TYR A 269 -12.41 11.13 14.01
N ILE A 270 -11.32 10.45 13.65
CA ILE A 270 -10.53 9.63 14.59
C ILE A 270 -9.99 10.46 15.75
N LEU A 271 -9.36 11.60 15.46
CA LEU A 271 -8.78 12.46 16.49
C LEU A 271 -9.86 12.98 17.45
N ASN A 272 -11.04 13.34 16.94
CA ASN A 272 -12.15 13.79 17.77
C ASN A 272 -12.73 12.70 18.70
N HIS A 273 -12.52 11.42 18.39
CA HIS A 273 -12.99 10.27 19.19
C HIS A 273 -11.85 9.60 19.98
N SER A 274 -10.69 10.24 20.08
CA SER A 274 -9.54 9.74 20.83
C SER A 274 -9.38 10.48 22.15
N ASP A 275 -8.68 9.86 23.12
CA ASP A 275 -8.36 10.45 24.43
C ASP A 275 -7.19 11.46 24.37
N VAL A 276 -6.83 11.86 23.15
CA VAL A 276 -5.79 12.85 22.88
C VAL A 276 -6.26 14.23 23.36
N SER A 277 -5.35 15.08 23.87
CA SER A 277 -5.71 16.46 24.24
C SER A 277 -5.95 17.32 23.00
N ASP A 278 -6.83 18.31 23.10
CA ASP A 278 -7.21 19.16 21.95
C ASP A 278 -6.01 19.89 21.34
N TYR A 279 -5.07 20.36 22.17
CA TYR A 279 -3.80 20.91 21.69
C TYR A 279 -3.06 19.95 20.74
N VAL A 280 -2.96 18.65 21.07
CA VAL A 280 -2.27 17.68 20.22
C VAL A 280 -3.09 17.39 18.96
N LYS A 281 -4.42 17.36 19.06
CA LYS A 281 -5.31 17.22 17.89
C LYS A 281 -5.09 18.37 16.92
N ASP A 282 -5.09 19.60 17.40
CA ASP A 282 -4.92 20.81 16.59
C ASP A 282 -3.58 20.81 15.87
N VAL A 283 -2.48 20.50 16.57
CA VAL A 283 -1.16 20.44 15.92
C VAL A 283 -1.10 19.31 14.89
N LEU A 284 -1.70 18.14 15.16
CA LEU A 284 -1.76 17.08 14.16
C LEU A 284 -2.60 17.51 12.95
N LEU A 285 -3.75 18.13 13.15
CA LEU A 285 -4.63 18.60 12.08
C LEU A 285 -3.96 19.67 11.22
N ASP A 286 -3.24 20.61 11.81
CA ASP A 286 -2.44 21.62 11.10
C ASP A 286 -1.39 20.97 10.20
N ILE A 287 -0.65 20.00 10.74
CA ILE A 287 0.36 19.25 9.97
C ILE A 287 -0.26 18.37 8.88
N LEU A 288 -1.48 17.88 9.07
CA LEU A 288 -2.20 17.14 8.03
C LEU A 288 -2.68 18.06 6.90
N GLN A 289 -2.87 19.34 7.17
CA GLN A 289 -3.10 20.36 6.14
C GLN A 289 -1.80 20.75 5.44
N ASP A 290 -0.68 20.77 6.18
CA ASP A 290 0.64 20.95 5.60
C ASP A 290 1.01 19.76 4.70
N LYS A 291 1.40 20.06 3.47
CA LYS A 291 1.45 19.07 2.39
C LYS A 291 2.65 18.12 2.58
N THR A 292 2.62 17.00 1.86
CA THR A 292 3.67 15.96 1.78
C THR A 292 5.08 16.47 2.10
N ASN A 293 5.74 15.92 3.12
CA ASN A 293 7.16 16.14 3.42
C ASN A 293 8.02 15.55 2.29
N ILE A 294 8.18 16.35 1.24
CA ILE A 294 8.94 16.00 0.04
C ILE A 294 10.42 15.81 0.40
N ASP A 295 10.94 16.56 1.37
CA ASP A 295 12.35 16.48 1.76
C ASP A 295 12.70 15.14 2.40
N GLY A 296 11.89 14.69 3.36
CA GLY A 296 12.08 13.37 3.98
C GLY A 296 11.86 12.22 2.98
N LEU A 297 11.04 12.44 1.95
CA LEU A 297 10.83 11.50 0.87
C LEU A 297 12.06 11.39 -0.04
N LEU A 298 12.56 12.53 -0.52
CA LEU A 298 13.74 12.62 -1.36
C LEU A 298 15.00 12.12 -0.62
N ASP A 299 15.22 12.50 0.65
CA ASP A 299 16.32 11.94 1.47
C ASP A 299 16.23 10.40 1.55
N THR A 300 15.02 9.85 1.70
CA THR A 300 14.84 8.39 1.74
C THR A 300 15.30 7.76 0.42
N TYR A 301 14.86 8.29 -0.72
CA TYR A 301 15.18 7.75 -2.03
C TYR A 301 16.66 7.93 -2.38
N MET A 302 17.24 9.10 -2.09
CA MET A 302 18.65 9.36 -2.36
C MET A 302 19.58 8.50 -1.49
N ARG A 303 19.22 8.29 -0.22
CA ARG A 303 19.95 7.38 0.68
C ARG A 303 19.94 5.95 0.19
N GLN A 304 18.82 5.49 -0.36
CA GLN A 304 18.67 4.13 -0.88
C GLN A 304 19.43 3.88 -2.17
N TRP A 305 19.49 4.87 -3.04
CA TRP A 305 20.37 4.83 -4.19
C TRP A 305 21.84 4.78 -3.73
N LYS A 306 22.24 5.62 -2.77
CA LYS A 306 23.61 5.63 -2.23
C LYS A 306 24.05 4.26 -1.68
N THR A 307 23.16 3.51 -1.03
CA THR A 307 23.49 2.17 -0.49
C THR A 307 23.73 1.11 -1.55
N HIS A 308 23.34 1.35 -2.81
CA HIS A 308 23.45 0.35 -3.88
C HIS A 308 23.98 0.93 -5.20
N LYS A 309 24.64 2.08 -5.13
CA LYS A 309 25.17 2.82 -6.30
C LYS A 309 26.07 1.97 -7.21
N GLU A 310 26.75 0.97 -6.64
CA GLU A 310 27.61 0.03 -7.37
C GLU A 310 26.81 -1.00 -8.18
N LYS A 311 25.58 -1.29 -7.76
CA LYS A 311 24.75 -2.34 -8.36
C LYS A 311 23.83 -1.79 -9.44
N CYS A 312 23.34 -0.55 -9.30
CA CYS A 312 22.48 0.15 -10.26
C CYS A 312 21.95 1.50 -9.73
N PRO A 313 21.30 2.26 -10.63
CA PRO A 313 21.74 2.65 -11.96
C PRO A 313 22.66 3.87 -11.82
N SER A 314 23.08 4.51 -12.92
CA SER A 314 23.75 5.82 -12.82
C SER A 314 22.86 6.80 -12.05
N ILE A 315 23.46 7.79 -11.37
CA ILE A 315 22.68 8.78 -10.63
C ILE A 315 21.69 9.51 -11.55
N LYS A 316 22.08 9.78 -12.80
CA LYS A 316 21.23 10.41 -13.82
C LYS A 316 19.99 9.56 -14.12
N ASP A 317 20.18 8.26 -14.39
CA ASP A 317 19.08 7.34 -14.70
C ASP A 317 18.16 7.11 -13.49
N TYR A 318 18.71 7.16 -12.28
CA TYR A 318 17.92 7.10 -11.06
C TYR A 318 17.06 8.37 -10.89
N LEU A 319 17.64 9.55 -11.11
CA LEU A 319 16.94 10.82 -10.98
C LEU A 319 15.82 10.98 -12.01
N ILE A 320 16.01 10.51 -13.24
CA ILE A 320 14.96 10.47 -14.26
C ILE A 320 13.77 9.61 -13.78
N LYS A 321 14.04 8.45 -13.16
CA LYS A 321 12.98 7.63 -12.55
C LYS A 321 12.34 8.31 -11.35
N LEU A 322 13.14 8.94 -10.49
CA LEU A 322 12.64 9.67 -9.35
C LEU A 322 11.68 10.78 -9.81
N TRP A 323 12.05 11.53 -10.84
CA TRP A 323 11.20 12.54 -11.48
C TRP A 323 9.87 11.95 -11.96
N LYS A 324 9.91 10.85 -12.74
CA LYS A 324 8.70 10.15 -13.18
C LYS A 324 7.84 9.67 -12.02
N ALA A 325 8.44 9.16 -10.95
CA ALA A 325 7.70 8.73 -9.77
C ALA A 325 7.03 9.89 -9.03
N LEU A 326 7.65 11.08 -9.01
CA LEU A 326 7.04 12.29 -8.48
C LEU A 326 5.84 12.73 -9.35
N GLN A 327 5.94 12.59 -10.67
CA GLN A 327 4.80 12.79 -11.58
C GLN A 327 3.68 11.77 -11.33
N PHE A 328 4.01 10.48 -11.15
CA PHE A 328 3.03 9.45 -10.78
C PHE A 328 2.32 9.73 -9.46
N GLN A 329 3.01 10.39 -8.53
CA GLN A 329 2.48 10.78 -7.22
C GLN A 329 1.75 12.13 -7.25
N GLY A 330 1.72 12.79 -8.41
CA GLY A 330 1.13 14.11 -8.61
C GLY A 330 1.82 15.19 -7.77
N GLU A 331 3.12 15.05 -7.49
CA GLU A 331 3.90 16.10 -6.83
C GLU A 331 4.32 17.19 -7.83
N ILE A 332 4.50 16.84 -9.11
CA ILE A 332 4.87 17.75 -10.22
C ILE A 332 4.10 17.36 -11.49
N SER A 333 3.93 18.29 -12.44
CA SER A 333 3.19 18.05 -13.70
C SER A 333 3.94 17.10 -14.65
N PHE A 334 3.20 16.37 -15.49
CA PHE A 334 3.76 15.65 -16.63
C PHE A 334 4.36 16.54 -17.70
N ASP A 335 3.88 17.77 -17.83
CA ASP A 335 4.36 18.74 -18.81
C ASP A 335 5.82 19.17 -18.53
N LEU A 336 6.29 18.92 -17.31
CA LEU A 336 7.65 19.25 -16.90
C LEU A 336 8.60 18.10 -17.23
N SER A 337 9.47 18.35 -18.21
CA SER A 337 10.60 17.46 -18.50
C SER A 337 11.64 17.50 -17.37
N PHE A 338 12.42 16.42 -17.23
CA PHE A 338 13.51 16.38 -16.26
C PHE A 338 14.58 17.45 -16.62
N PRO A 339 14.84 18.44 -15.75
CA PRO A 339 15.62 19.62 -16.11
C PRO A 339 17.12 19.33 -16.07
N THR A 340 17.61 18.54 -17.01
CA THR A 340 19.01 18.06 -17.05
C THR A 340 20.03 19.22 -17.06
N ALA A 341 19.69 20.34 -17.71
CA ALA A 341 20.54 21.53 -17.79
C ALA A 341 20.59 22.35 -16.48
N GLU A 342 19.59 22.21 -15.60
CA GLU A 342 19.49 22.95 -14.34
C GLU A 342 20.22 22.26 -13.18
N PHE A 343 20.86 21.11 -13.43
CA PHE A 343 21.68 20.40 -12.45
C PHE A 343 23.17 20.42 -12.82
N PRO A 344 23.90 21.55 -12.66
CA PRO A 344 25.34 21.63 -12.91
C PRO A 344 26.13 20.55 -12.16
N SER A 345 25.67 20.17 -10.97
CA SER A 345 26.27 19.12 -10.15
C SER A 345 26.21 17.72 -10.79
N LEU A 346 25.25 17.44 -11.68
CA LEU A 346 25.16 16.18 -12.43
C LEU A 346 26.11 16.14 -13.64
N GLN A 347 26.63 17.29 -14.06
CA GLN A 347 27.59 17.40 -15.17
C GLN A 347 29.04 17.18 -14.69
N LYS A 348 29.27 17.16 -13.38
CA LYS A 348 30.57 16.85 -12.77
C LYS A 348 30.88 15.36 -12.86
N THR A 349 32.16 15.01 -13.04
CA THR A 349 32.67 13.62 -13.10
C THR A 349 32.27 12.79 -11.86
N ILE A 350 32.18 13.44 -10.70
CA ILE A 350 31.64 12.86 -9.46
C ILE A 350 30.56 13.83 -8.93
N PRO A 351 29.27 13.51 -9.11
CA PRO A 351 28.19 14.38 -8.65
C PRO A 351 28.14 14.48 -7.12
N ASP A 352 28.05 15.71 -6.60
CA ASP A 352 27.76 15.94 -5.19
C ASP A 352 26.28 15.64 -4.91
N ILE A 353 26.03 14.49 -4.30
CA ILE A 353 24.69 13.99 -4.00
C ILE A 353 23.89 14.97 -3.13
N MET A 354 24.54 15.70 -2.22
CA MET A 354 23.83 16.63 -1.34
C MET A 354 23.32 17.84 -2.14
N ASN A 355 24.17 18.39 -3.01
CA ASN A 355 23.77 19.51 -3.88
C ASN A 355 22.70 19.06 -4.88
N VAL A 356 22.86 17.89 -5.51
CA VAL A 356 21.84 17.32 -6.41
C VAL A 356 20.49 17.13 -5.70
N THR A 357 20.50 16.67 -4.45
CA THR A 357 19.27 16.50 -3.67
C THR A 357 18.62 17.86 -3.38
N LYS A 358 19.43 18.87 -3.03
CA LYS A 358 18.95 20.24 -2.76
C LYS A 358 18.37 20.91 -4.00
N ASP A 359 19.04 20.79 -5.15
CA ASP A 359 18.58 21.34 -6.42
C ASP A 359 17.24 20.69 -6.81
N LEU A 360 17.14 19.36 -6.67
CA LEU A 360 15.89 18.62 -6.93
C LEU A 360 14.76 19.07 -6.00
N GLN A 361 15.05 19.24 -4.70
CA GLN A 361 14.09 19.74 -3.71
C GLN A 361 13.54 21.11 -4.09
N GLN A 362 14.43 22.04 -4.45
CA GLN A 362 14.05 23.39 -4.86
C GLN A 362 13.18 23.37 -6.11
N CYS A 363 13.55 22.58 -7.12
CA CYS A 363 12.81 22.47 -8.36
C CYS A 363 11.40 21.88 -8.15
N VAL A 364 11.29 20.80 -7.36
CA VAL A 364 10.00 20.18 -7.04
C VAL A 364 9.11 21.11 -6.22
N THR A 365 9.69 21.86 -5.27
CA THR A 365 8.96 22.83 -4.45
C THR A 365 8.39 23.96 -5.30
N LYS A 366 9.20 24.51 -6.23
CA LYS A 366 8.77 25.56 -7.15
C LYS A 366 7.64 25.12 -8.08
N ASN A 367 7.67 23.86 -8.52
CA ASN A 367 6.77 23.34 -9.55
C ASN A 367 5.66 22.42 -8.99
N ARG A 368 5.34 22.58 -7.70
CA ARG A 368 4.47 21.64 -6.98
C ARG A 368 3.04 21.64 -7.51
N LEU A 369 2.54 20.47 -7.87
CA LEU A 369 1.14 20.28 -8.26
C LEU A 369 0.25 20.15 -7.03
N THR A 370 -0.91 20.83 -7.01
CA THR A 370 -1.79 20.85 -5.84
C THR A 370 -3.26 20.78 -6.24
N GLY A 371 -4.13 20.57 -5.25
CA GLY A 371 -5.58 20.59 -5.44
C GLY A 371 -6.08 19.54 -6.44
N GLU A 372 -6.99 19.97 -7.31
CA GLU A 372 -7.68 19.12 -8.28
C GLU A 372 -6.74 18.55 -9.35
N LYS A 373 -5.84 19.36 -9.92
CA LYS A 373 -4.88 18.90 -10.93
C LYS A 373 -4.06 17.70 -10.45
N ARG A 374 -3.63 17.71 -9.18
CA ARG A 374 -2.93 16.58 -8.55
C ARG A 374 -3.80 15.32 -8.49
N ARG A 375 -5.10 15.46 -8.18
CA ARG A 375 -6.03 14.33 -8.12
C ARG A 375 -6.26 13.73 -9.51
N ILE A 376 -6.53 14.59 -10.49
CA ILE A 376 -6.73 14.18 -11.89
C ILE A 376 -5.50 13.45 -12.42
N GLN A 377 -4.29 14.02 -12.24
CA GLN A 377 -3.07 13.38 -12.71
C GLN A 377 -2.85 12.01 -12.07
N ARG A 378 -3.00 11.89 -10.74
CA ARG A 378 -2.86 10.61 -10.04
C ARG A 378 -3.87 9.57 -10.52
N ARG A 379 -5.10 9.99 -10.81
CA ARG A 379 -6.14 9.12 -11.36
C ARG A 379 -5.76 8.66 -12.77
N GLY A 380 -5.39 9.58 -13.66
CA GLY A 380 -4.99 9.26 -15.04
C GLY A 380 -3.80 8.30 -15.10
N VAL A 381 -2.80 8.46 -14.23
CA VAL A 381 -1.67 7.53 -14.13
C VAL A 381 -2.11 6.14 -13.74
N LEU A 382 -3.03 6.04 -12.79
CA LEU A 382 -3.53 4.75 -12.33
C LEU A 382 -4.32 4.05 -13.44
N VAL A 383 -5.21 4.77 -14.12
CA VAL A 383 -5.97 4.27 -15.29
C VAL A 383 -5.01 3.77 -16.36
N ASN A 384 -4.03 4.59 -16.74
CA ASN A 384 -3.04 4.23 -17.76
C ASN A 384 -2.14 3.04 -17.34
N ALA A 385 -1.85 2.90 -16.04
CA ALA A 385 -1.09 1.74 -15.57
C ALA A 385 -1.90 0.46 -15.76
N TYR A 386 -3.20 0.48 -15.42
CA TYR A 386 -4.06 -0.70 -15.50
C TYR A 386 -4.58 -1.00 -16.92
N SER A 387 -4.64 -0.01 -17.82
CA SER A 387 -4.96 -0.25 -19.23
C SER A 387 -3.93 -1.13 -19.96
N THR A 388 -2.70 -1.19 -19.43
CA THR A 388 -1.62 -2.04 -19.95
C THR A 388 -1.58 -3.44 -19.35
N ILE A 389 -2.44 -3.73 -18.36
CA ILE A 389 -2.46 -5.01 -17.67
C ILE A 389 -3.36 -6.01 -18.41
N ARG A 390 -2.90 -7.25 -18.55
CA ARG A 390 -3.68 -8.34 -19.17
C ARG A 390 -4.97 -8.60 -18.39
N ASN A 391 -6.08 -8.81 -19.10
CA ASN A 391 -7.38 -9.13 -18.48
C ASN A 391 -7.31 -10.35 -17.55
N SER A 392 -6.55 -11.39 -17.92
CA SER A 392 -6.34 -12.57 -17.06
C SER A 392 -5.68 -12.20 -15.73
N THR A 393 -4.66 -11.33 -15.77
CA THR A 393 -3.99 -10.80 -14.58
C THR A 393 -4.96 -9.99 -13.73
N ILE A 394 -5.84 -9.16 -14.32
CA ILE A 394 -6.88 -8.44 -13.57
C ILE A 394 -7.81 -9.41 -12.82
N THR A 395 -8.29 -10.46 -13.48
CA THR A 395 -9.14 -11.49 -12.84
C THR A 395 -8.42 -12.17 -11.68
N GLN A 396 -7.11 -12.44 -11.81
CA GLN A 396 -6.31 -12.99 -10.71
C GLN A 396 -6.13 -12.00 -9.55
N ILE A 397 -5.94 -10.70 -9.82
CA ILE A 397 -5.93 -9.66 -8.77
C ILE A 397 -7.26 -9.65 -8.02
N GLN A 398 -8.38 -9.62 -8.75
CA GLN A 398 -9.72 -9.65 -8.17
C GLN A 398 -9.92 -10.89 -7.28
N GLY A 399 -9.41 -12.04 -7.69
CA GLY A 399 -9.38 -13.26 -6.88
C GLY A 399 -8.56 -13.10 -5.60
N LEU A 400 -7.30 -12.69 -5.74
CA LEU A 400 -6.36 -12.57 -4.62
C LEU A 400 -6.78 -11.53 -3.57
N PHE A 401 -7.40 -10.43 -4.01
CA PHE A 401 -7.83 -9.32 -3.16
C PHE A 401 -9.35 -9.30 -2.91
N LYS A 402 -10.09 -10.38 -3.26
CA LYS A 402 -11.57 -10.42 -3.15
C LYS A 402 -12.08 -9.95 -1.80
N LEU A 403 -11.49 -10.44 -0.71
CA LEU A 403 -11.91 -10.05 0.63
C LEU A 403 -11.67 -8.56 0.92
N ASP A 404 -10.59 -7.96 0.41
CA ASP A 404 -10.37 -6.52 0.56
C ASP A 404 -11.44 -5.71 -0.19
N PHE A 405 -11.83 -6.13 -1.40
CA PHE A 405 -12.90 -5.47 -2.16
C PHE A 405 -14.24 -5.52 -1.41
N LEU A 406 -14.61 -6.69 -0.88
CA LEU A 406 -15.88 -6.90 -0.20
C LEU A 406 -15.94 -6.23 1.17
N LEU A 407 -14.95 -6.51 2.05
CA LEU A 407 -14.93 -6.00 3.43
C LEU A 407 -14.86 -4.48 3.50
N PHE A 408 -14.17 -3.84 2.54
CA PHE A 408 -13.97 -2.40 2.53
C PHE A 408 -14.80 -1.68 1.47
N ARG A 409 -15.70 -2.38 0.75
CA ARG A 409 -16.58 -1.84 -0.31
C ARG A 409 -15.80 -1.00 -1.32
N TYR A 410 -14.83 -1.64 -1.96
CA TYR A 410 -14.16 -1.09 -3.15
C TYR A 410 -14.76 -1.71 -4.41
N ASP A 411 -14.75 -0.95 -5.50
CA ASP A 411 -15.17 -1.44 -6.82
C ASP A 411 -14.21 -2.55 -7.28
N LEU A 412 -14.77 -3.66 -7.78
CA LEU A 412 -13.98 -4.74 -8.36
C LEU A 412 -13.42 -4.36 -9.73
N SER A 413 -14.07 -3.43 -10.43
CA SER A 413 -13.64 -2.93 -11.73
C SER A 413 -12.31 -2.22 -11.60
N PRO A 414 -11.36 -2.47 -12.53
CA PRO A 414 -10.12 -1.71 -12.54
C PRO A 414 -10.40 -0.20 -12.75
N PRO A 415 -9.49 0.65 -12.26
CA PRO A 415 -9.64 2.09 -12.25
C PRO A 415 -9.77 2.72 -13.64
#